data_AF-A0A1M4TML2-F1
#
_entry.id   AF-A0A1M4TML2-F1
#
_cell.length_a   1.000
_cell.length_b   1.000
_cell.length_c   1.000
_cell.angle_alpha   90.00
_cell.angle_beta   90.00
_cell.angle_gamma   90.00
#
_symmetry.space_group_name_H-M   'P 1'
#
loop_
_entity.id
_entity.type
_entity.pdbx_description
1 polymer ?
#
loop_
_entity_poly.entity_id
_entity_poly.type
_entity_poly.pdbx_seq_one_letter_code
_entity_poly.pdbx_strand_id
1 'polypeptide(L)'
;MSANKIPDFQSIMLPLLKHLGDGQPHTLSEVIASLATVFKLTEEDLAILVPSGQQRLFKNRVTWAITYLKNAGLLYYPQRAVYQITESGKKVIEAKTDNINLAYLKSFDAYKKWQGSFSQPADPAKPTLEPSSNTPEEVIGVTIGTINEKLSLELLELLKSKPADYFEFFVLRLLSKMGYGGVNAENFEVVGKSGDNGIDGIIYQDQLGIDRVYVQAKRWSDAKVQSKDVRDFIGSLSLRGTNKGIFITTSEFTADAIKTVQMNPQNRIILIDGKQLAEYAITYNVGVQIKTVYQVKALDNDFFDDL
;
A
#
# COMPACT_ATOMS: atom_id res chain seq x y z
N MET A 1 5.45 -0.37 12.16
CA MET A 1 5.55 0.75 13.11
C MET A 1 6.37 1.85 12.45
N SER A 2 5.75 2.90 11.90
CA SER A 2 6.42 4.14 11.43
C SER A 2 5.48 5.25 10.93
N ALA A 3 4.15 5.04 10.88
CA ALA A 3 3.21 6.09 10.45
C ALA A 3 3.04 7.25 11.45
N ASN A 4 3.44 7.08 12.72
CA ASN A 4 3.26 8.10 13.77
C ASN A 4 4.36 9.18 13.79
N LYS A 5 5.36 9.12 12.89
CA LYS A 5 6.49 10.07 12.87
C LYS A 5 6.30 11.19 11.84
N ILE A 6 5.59 10.93 10.74
CA ILE A 6 5.32 11.94 9.70
C ILE A 6 4.12 12.78 10.16
N PRO A 7 4.25 14.12 10.23
CA PRO A 7 3.16 14.99 10.67
C PRO A 7 1.97 14.90 9.72
N ASP A 8 0.77 15.05 10.25
CA ASP A 8 -0.42 15.24 9.42
C ASP A 8 -0.42 16.61 8.72
N PHE A 9 -1.30 16.81 7.74
CA PHE A 9 -1.31 18.05 6.96
C PHE A 9 -1.70 19.29 7.78
N GLN A 10 -2.47 19.16 8.88
CA GLN A 10 -2.82 20.27 9.77
C GLN A 10 -1.60 20.69 10.59
N SER A 11 -0.88 19.72 11.16
CA SER A 11 0.38 19.93 11.88
C SER A 11 1.46 20.61 11.02
N ILE A 12 1.42 20.43 9.69
CA ILE A 12 2.32 21.09 8.73
C ILE A 12 1.96 22.58 8.52
N MET A 13 0.70 22.99 8.69
CA MET A 13 0.21 24.31 8.27
C MET A 13 0.99 25.47 8.89
N LEU A 14 1.20 25.46 10.21
CA LEU A 14 1.91 26.55 10.89
C LEU A 14 3.40 26.59 10.54
N PRO A 15 4.17 25.48 10.60
CA PRO A 15 5.56 25.45 10.11
C PRO A 15 5.70 25.89 8.66
N LEU A 16 4.78 25.49 7.77
CA LEU A 16 4.78 25.91 6.37
C LEU A 16 4.56 27.41 6.23
N LEU A 17 3.59 27.97 6.95
CA LEU A 17 3.34 29.41 6.92
C LEU A 17 4.54 30.19 7.47
N LYS A 18 5.16 29.72 8.55
CA LYS A 18 6.39 30.31 9.13
C LYS A 18 7.56 30.30 8.15
N HIS A 19 7.74 29.20 7.41
CA HIS A 19 8.78 29.10 6.38
C HIS A 19 8.62 30.19 5.31
N LEU A 20 7.38 30.43 4.85
CA LEU A 20 7.06 31.50 3.89
C LEU A 20 7.03 32.91 4.52
N GLY A 21 7.32 33.03 5.83
CA GLY A 21 7.23 34.28 6.58
C GLY A 21 8.26 35.34 6.18
N ASP A 22 9.28 34.98 5.41
CA ASP A 22 10.25 35.91 4.81
C ASP A 22 9.64 36.78 3.70
N GLY A 23 8.44 36.44 3.25
CA GLY A 23 7.73 37.15 2.20
C GLY A 23 8.28 36.91 0.80
N GLN A 24 9.21 35.98 0.59
CA GLN A 24 9.76 35.66 -0.72
C GLN A 24 8.99 34.49 -1.38
N PRO A 25 9.06 34.37 -2.72
CA PRO A 25 8.53 33.19 -3.42
C PRO A 25 9.41 31.96 -3.17
N HIS A 26 8.81 30.83 -2.81
CA HIS A 26 9.49 29.53 -2.61
C HIS A 26 8.85 28.43 -3.44
N THR A 27 9.68 27.56 -4.01
CA THR A 27 9.23 26.37 -4.76
C THR A 27 8.75 25.26 -3.82
N LEU A 28 7.97 24.31 -4.36
CA LEU A 28 7.55 23.13 -3.60
C LEU A 28 8.73 22.34 -3.02
N SER A 29 9.82 22.23 -3.78
CA SER A 29 11.01 21.48 -3.36
C SER A 29 11.70 22.14 -2.16
N GLU A 30 11.83 23.47 -2.15
CA GLU A 30 12.41 24.22 -1.04
C GLU A 30 11.55 24.11 0.22
N VAL A 31 10.23 24.26 0.07
CA VAL A 31 9.27 24.10 1.16
C VAL A 31 9.38 22.70 1.78
N ILE A 32 9.39 21.64 0.95
CA ILE A 32 9.50 20.26 1.43
C ILE A 32 10.83 20.04 2.15
N ALA A 33 11.95 20.51 1.58
CA ALA A 33 13.27 20.35 2.18
C ALA A 33 13.35 21.04 3.55
N SER A 34 12.86 22.27 3.65
CA SER A 34 12.85 23.02 4.91
C SER A 34 11.99 22.34 5.97
N LEU A 35 10.78 21.91 5.60
CA LEU A 35 9.87 21.24 6.54
C LEU A 35 10.40 19.87 6.97
N ALA A 36 11.05 19.12 6.09
CA ALA A 36 11.68 17.85 6.45
C ALA A 36 12.75 18.05 7.54
N THR A 37 13.52 19.14 7.49
CA THR A 37 14.46 19.52 8.54
C THR A 37 13.73 19.87 9.85
N VAL A 38 12.66 20.67 9.79
CA VAL A 38 11.88 21.06 10.99
C VAL A 38 11.31 19.83 11.71
N PHE A 39 10.79 18.86 10.96
CA PHE A 39 10.20 17.63 11.50
C PHE A 39 11.20 16.49 11.72
N LYS A 40 12.49 16.71 11.44
CA LYS A 40 13.58 15.71 11.63
C LYS A 40 13.29 14.38 10.91
N LEU A 41 12.82 14.47 9.66
CA LEU A 41 12.49 13.31 8.83
C LEU A 41 13.76 12.73 8.19
N THR A 42 13.85 11.40 8.14
CA THR A 42 14.94 10.68 7.44
C THR A 42 14.61 10.47 5.96
N GLU A 43 15.57 10.01 5.17
CA GLU A 43 15.33 9.60 3.79
C GLU A 43 14.31 8.46 3.69
N GLU A 44 14.33 7.52 4.65
CA GLU A 44 13.35 6.45 4.75
C GLU A 44 11.94 7.02 5.02
N ASP A 45 11.81 8.00 5.92
CA ASP A 45 10.53 8.67 6.19
C ASP A 45 10.00 9.38 4.93
N LEU A 46 10.88 10.09 4.21
CA LEU A 46 10.52 10.79 2.97
C LEU A 46 10.20 9.82 1.81
N ALA A 47 10.67 8.58 1.88
CA ALA A 47 10.39 7.53 0.93
C ALA A 47 9.01 6.85 1.15
N ILE A 48 8.36 7.04 2.31
CA ILE A 48 7.05 6.45 2.57
C ILE A 48 6.03 6.96 1.55
N LEU A 49 5.26 6.04 0.97
CA LEU A 49 4.17 6.33 0.04
C LEU A 49 2.84 6.41 0.79
N VAL A 50 1.88 7.16 0.23
CA VAL A 50 0.48 7.03 0.63
C VAL A 50 0.01 5.57 0.44
N PRO A 51 -1.01 5.08 1.17
CA PRO A 51 -1.45 3.68 1.05
C PRO A 51 -1.87 3.27 -0.37
N SER A 52 -2.25 4.21 -1.24
CA SER A 52 -2.52 3.94 -2.66
C SER A 52 -1.27 3.68 -3.52
N GLY A 53 -0.06 3.92 -2.98
CA GLY A 53 1.23 3.65 -3.63
C GLY A 53 1.69 4.68 -4.66
N GLN A 54 0.91 5.70 -4.98
CA GLN A 54 1.20 6.60 -6.12
C GLN A 54 2.03 7.84 -5.78
N GLN A 55 2.02 8.29 -4.52
CA GLN A 55 2.63 9.56 -4.11
C GLN A 55 3.42 9.40 -2.81
N ARG A 56 4.51 10.17 -2.65
CA ARG A 56 5.21 10.27 -1.37
C ARG A 56 4.28 10.91 -0.33
N LEU A 57 4.14 10.29 0.83
CA LEU A 57 3.19 10.67 1.89
C LEU A 57 3.42 12.11 2.36
N PHE A 58 4.67 12.45 2.70
CA PHE A 58 4.98 13.79 3.19
C PHE A 58 4.72 14.88 2.14
N LYS A 59 5.12 14.66 0.88
CA LYS A 59 4.82 15.57 -0.23
C LYS A 59 3.30 15.77 -0.43
N ASN A 60 2.53 14.69 -0.36
CA ASN A 60 1.06 14.76 -0.46
C ASN A 60 0.48 15.63 0.67
N ARG A 61 0.87 15.38 1.92
CA ARG A 61 0.41 16.17 3.09
C ARG A 61 0.84 17.64 3.04
N VAL A 62 2.06 17.96 2.57
CA VAL A 62 2.50 19.35 2.33
C VAL A 62 1.62 20.03 1.28
N THR A 63 1.32 19.33 0.17
CA THR A 63 0.48 19.87 -0.91
C THR A 63 -0.95 20.17 -0.43
N TRP A 64 -1.49 19.31 0.45
CA TRP A 64 -2.77 19.56 1.11
C TRP A 64 -2.72 20.76 2.06
N ALA A 65 -1.69 20.86 2.91
CA ALA A 65 -1.50 22.02 3.79
C ALA A 65 -1.49 23.34 2.99
N ILE A 66 -0.76 23.37 1.87
CA ILE A 66 -0.72 24.50 0.93
C ILE A 66 -2.13 24.80 0.39
N THR A 67 -2.87 23.78 -0.06
CA THR A 67 -4.22 23.93 -0.62
C THR A 67 -5.16 24.58 0.39
N TYR A 68 -5.16 24.11 1.64
CA TYR A 68 -6.00 24.66 2.70
C TYR A 68 -5.62 26.11 3.05
N LEU A 69 -4.33 26.41 3.21
CA LEU A 69 -3.84 27.76 3.50
C LEU A 69 -4.12 28.75 2.35
N LYS A 70 -4.00 28.30 1.09
CA LYS A 70 -4.32 29.09 -0.10
C LYS A 70 -5.80 29.47 -0.12
N ASN A 71 -6.68 28.50 0.10
CA ASN A 71 -8.12 28.74 0.10
C ASN A 71 -8.60 29.55 1.32
N ALA A 72 -7.81 29.59 2.40
CA ALA A 72 -8.00 30.53 3.50
C ALA A 72 -7.44 31.94 3.23
N GLY A 73 -6.78 32.16 2.10
CA GLY A 73 -6.20 33.45 1.72
C GLY A 73 -4.89 33.80 2.45
N LEU A 74 -4.24 32.82 3.10
CA LEU A 74 -3.01 33.02 3.87
C LEU A 74 -1.73 32.92 3.01
N LEU A 75 -1.83 32.27 1.86
CA LEU A 75 -0.79 32.23 0.83
C LEU A 75 -1.40 32.30 -0.56
N TYR A 76 -0.58 32.55 -1.57
CA TYR A 76 -0.97 32.57 -2.97
C TYR A 76 0.13 31.96 -3.86
N TYR A 77 -0.20 31.79 -5.14
CA TYR A 77 0.72 31.26 -6.15
C TYR A 77 1.15 32.40 -7.08
N PRO A 78 2.34 32.99 -6.91
CA PRO A 78 2.86 33.94 -7.90
C PRO A 78 3.12 33.25 -9.25
N GLN A 79 3.53 31.97 -9.22
CA GLN A 79 3.73 31.11 -10.38
C GLN A 79 3.35 29.66 -10.03
N ARG A 80 3.22 28.79 -11.03
CA ARG A 80 2.91 27.37 -10.83
C ARG A 80 3.95 26.72 -9.92
N ALA A 81 3.48 26.04 -8.87
CA ALA A 81 4.31 25.38 -7.85
C ALA A 81 5.31 26.30 -7.11
N VAL A 82 5.06 27.61 -7.14
CA VAL A 82 5.76 28.63 -6.35
C VAL A 82 4.75 29.24 -5.37
N TYR A 83 5.14 29.44 -4.13
CA TYR A 83 4.28 29.79 -3.02
C TYR A 83 4.83 31.03 -2.31
N GLN A 84 3.93 31.94 -1.95
CA GLN A 84 4.31 33.14 -1.20
C GLN A 84 3.20 33.52 -0.21
N ILE A 85 3.59 33.99 0.97
CA ILE A 85 2.65 34.40 2.02
C ILE A 85 1.90 35.69 1.65
N THR A 86 0.64 35.84 2.08
CA THR A 86 -0.11 37.09 1.96
C THR A 86 0.08 37.98 3.19
N GLU A 87 -0.37 39.24 3.12
CA GLU A 87 -0.44 40.11 4.31
C GLU A 87 -1.33 39.53 5.42
N SER A 88 -2.40 38.81 5.06
CA SER A 88 -3.21 38.08 6.03
C SER A 88 -2.41 36.95 6.69
N GLY A 89 -1.59 36.22 5.94
CA GLY A 89 -0.70 35.19 6.46
C GLY A 89 0.34 35.75 7.43
N LYS A 90 0.95 36.89 7.11
CA LYS A 90 1.92 37.57 8.00
C LYS A 90 1.30 37.92 9.35
N LYS A 91 0.10 38.50 9.36
CA LYS A 91 -0.65 38.82 10.60
C LYS A 91 -0.88 37.58 11.48
N VAL A 92 -1.13 36.42 10.88
CA VAL A 92 -1.30 35.15 11.62
C VAL A 92 -0.01 34.74 12.32
N ILE A 93 1.15 34.92 11.67
CA ILE A 93 2.47 34.63 12.28
C ILE A 93 2.74 35.62 13.42
N GLU A 94 2.49 36.92 13.20
CA GLU A 94 2.70 37.99 14.19
C GLU A 94 1.83 37.82 15.44
N ALA A 95 0.61 37.29 15.26
CA ALA A 95 -0.29 36.96 16.37
C ALA A 95 0.20 35.82 17.27
N LYS A 96 1.34 35.19 16.95
CA LYS A 96 1.98 34.10 17.71
C LYS A 96 1.01 32.96 18.03
N THR A 97 0.20 32.57 17.04
CA THR A 97 -0.73 31.45 17.21
C THR A 97 0.05 30.14 17.38
N ASP A 98 -0.32 29.34 18.39
CA ASP A 98 0.38 28.10 18.71
C ASP A 98 0.11 26.96 17.70
N ASN A 99 -1.04 26.98 17.03
CA ASN A 99 -1.42 25.98 16.02
C ASN A 99 -2.38 26.55 14.96
N ILE A 100 -2.21 26.15 13.71
CA ILE A 100 -3.14 26.41 12.59
C ILE A 100 -3.72 25.07 12.16
N ASN A 101 -5.03 24.91 12.28
CA ASN A 101 -5.75 23.70 11.89
C ASN A 101 -7.04 24.04 11.14
N LEU A 102 -7.80 23.04 10.69
CA LEU A 102 -9.04 23.28 9.96
C LEU A 102 -10.06 24.11 10.74
N ALA A 103 -10.12 23.95 12.07
CA ALA A 103 -11.02 24.76 12.91
C ALA A 103 -10.61 26.23 12.95
N TYR A 104 -9.30 26.52 13.01
CA TYR A 104 -8.77 27.87 12.90
C TYR A 104 -9.06 28.49 11.53
N LEU A 105 -8.89 27.73 10.44
CA LEU A 105 -9.17 28.23 9.09
C LEU A 105 -10.64 28.60 8.86
N LYS A 106 -11.59 27.97 9.57
CA LYS A 106 -13.02 28.35 9.53
C LYS A 106 -13.29 29.80 9.94
N SER A 107 -12.37 30.47 10.63
CA SER A 107 -12.51 31.89 10.97
C SER A 107 -12.35 32.82 9.75
N PHE A 108 -11.69 32.39 8.68
CA PHE A 108 -11.40 33.22 7.50
C PHE A 108 -12.55 33.19 6.50
N ASP A 109 -12.99 34.37 6.04
CA ASP A 109 -14.11 34.47 5.09
C ASP A 109 -13.80 33.85 3.72
N ALA A 110 -12.54 33.92 3.28
CA ALA A 110 -12.08 33.22 2.07
C ALA A 110 -12.30 31.70 2.19
N TYR A 111 -12.00 31.13 3.36
CA TYR A 111 -12.17 29.71 3.63
C TYR A 111 -13.64 29.29 3.69
N LYS A 112 -14.49 30.08 4.36
CA LYS A 112 -15.94 29.85 4.41
C LYS A 112 -16.55 29.87 3.01
N LYS A 113 -16.14 30.83 2.17
CA LYS A 113 -16.57 30.90 0.76
C LYS A 113 -16.14 29.64 0.01
N TRP A 114 -14.89 29.21 0.14
CA TRP A 114 -14.41 27.99 -0.52
C TRP A 114 -15.18 26.72 -0.11
N GLN A 115 -15.48 26.55 1.18
CA GLN A 115 -16.32 25.43 1.65
C GLN A 115 -17.76 25.51 1.12
N GLY A 116 -18.31 26.73 1.03
CA GLY A 116 -19.66 26.98 0.49
C GLY A 116 -19.76 26.82 -1.03
N SER A 117 -18.70 27.11 -1.79
CA SER A 117 -18.69 27.09 -3.26
C SER A 117 -18.96 25.71 -3.88
N PHE A 118 -18.81 24.63 -3.12
CA PHE A 118 -19.05 23.25 -3.56
C PHE A 118 -20.14 22.52 -2.76
N SER A 119 -20.71 23.17 -1.74
CA SER A 119 -21.78 22.60 -0.94
C SER A 119 -23.12 23.01 -1.55
N GLN A 120 -23.81 22.08 -2.19
CA GLN A 120 -25.28 22.19 -2.37
C GLN A 120 -25.94 22.46 -1.00
N PRO A 121 -27.13 23.11 -0.95
CA PRO A 121 -27.82 23.40 0.30
C PRO A 121 -27.81 22.16 1.20
N ALA A 122 -27.35 22.35 2.45
CA ALA A 122 -27.01 21.30 3.37
C ALA A 122 -28.10 20.22 3.44
N ASP A 123 -27.82 19.05 2.85
CA ASP A 123 -28.57 17.85 3.12
C ASP A 123 -28.17 17.37 4.52
N PRO A 124 -29.07 17.39 5.52
CA PRO A 124 -28.74 16.98 6.89
C PRO A 124 -28.34 15.50 7.00
N ALA A 125 -28.49 14.71 5.93
CA ALA A 125 -28.03 13.33 5.85
C ALA A 125 -26.56 13.16 5.42
N LYS A 126 -25.87 14.24 5.00
CA LYS A 126 -24.42 14.15 4.72
C LYS A 126 -23.67 14.08 6.05
N PRO A 127 -22.86 13.03 6.29
CA PRO A 127 -21.98 13.04 7.44
C PRO A 127 -21.06 14.24 7.31
N THR A 128 -21.10 15.12 8.31
CA THR A 128 -20.07 16.14 8.50
C THR A 128 -18.76 15.38 8.57
N LEU A 129 -17.89 15.55 7.57
CA LEU A 129 -16.52 15.04 7.64
C LEU A 129 -15.90 15.68 8.88
N GLU A 130 -15.78 14.89 9.95
CA GLU A 130 -14.90 15.17 11.09
C GLU A 130 -13.56 15.68 10.52
N PRO A 131 -12.90 16.67 11.15
CA PRO A 131 -11.60 17.13 10.70
C PRO A 131 -10.59 15.98 10.79
N SER A 132 -10.50 15.18 9.73
CA SER A 132 -9.56 14.07 9.64
C SER A 132 -8.15 14.64 9.49
N SER A 133 -7.20 14.05 10.20
CA SER A 133 -5.77 14.28 10.00
C SER A 133 -5.26 13.67 8.69
N ASN A 134 -6.02 12.76 8.10
CA ASN A 134 -5.68 12.09 6.85
C ASN A 134 -6.16 12.87 5.64
N THR A 135 -5.38 12.84 4.56
CA THR A 135 -5.80 13.36 3.27
C THR A 135 -6.84 12.43 2.61
N PRO A 136 -7.64 12.91 1.65
CA PRO A 136 -8.61 12.06 0.95
C PRO A 136 -7.99 10.81 0.31
N GLU A 137 -6.79 10.92 -0.27
CA GLU A 137 -6.09 9.77 -0.85
C GLU A 137 -5.68 8.74 0.21
N GLU A 138 -5.27 9.19 1.40
CA GLU A 138 -5.00 8.31 2.53
C GLU A 138 -6.28 7.59 3.00
N VAL A 139 -7.40 8.31 3.11
CA VAL A 139 -8.70 7.73 3.49
C VAL A 139 -9.14 6.66 2.50
N ILE A 140 -9.04 6.94 1.18
CA ILE A 140 -9.36 5.97 0.13
C ILE A 140 -8.46 4.74 0.24
N GLY A 141 -7.15 4.94 0.35
CA GLY A 141 -6.19 3.83 0.41
C GLY A 141 -6.40 2.94 1.65
N VAL A 142 -6.62 3.53 2.83
CA VAL A 142 -6.97 2.77 4.04
C VAL A 142 -8.28 2.01 3.85
N THR A 143 -9.30 2.64 3.27
CA THR A 143 -10.60 2.00 3.02
C THR A 143 -10.47 0.80 2.08
N ILE A 144 -9.70 0.93 0.99
CA ILE A 144 -9.41 -0.19 0.08
C ILE A 144 -8.65 -1.30 0.82
N GLY A 145 -7.68 -0.95 1.66
CA GLY A 145 -6.97 -1.90 2.51
C GLY A 145 -7.92 -2.71 3.40
N THR A 146 -8.82 -2.05 4.11
CA THR A 146 -9.84 -2.72 4.95
C THR A 146 -10.75 -3.63 4.13
N ILE A 147 -11.17 -3.21 2.93
CA ILE A 147 -11.98 -4.03 2.03
C ILE A 147 -11.20 -5.29 1.62
N ASN A 148 -9.94 -5.14 1.25
CA ASN A 148 -9.09 -6.26 0.84
C ASN A 148 -8.78 -7.20 2.00
N GLU A 149 -8.55 -6.71 3.22
CA GLU A 149 -8.36 -7.56 4.40
C GLU A 149 -9.58 -8.44 4.66
N LYS A 150 -10.79 -7.86 4.59
CA LYS A 150 -12.03 -8.62 4.72
C LYS A 150 -12.16 -9.67 3.61
N LEU A 151 -11.88 -9.30 2.36
CA LEU A 151 -11.92 -10.22 1.22
C LEU A 151 -10.89 -11.35 1.38
N SER A 152 -9.70 -11.06 1.90
CA SER A 152 -8.66 -12.06 2.18
C SER A 152 -9.14 -13.11 3.18
N LEU A 153 -9.82 -12.68 4.25
CA LEU A 153 -10.40 -13.60 5.23
C LEU A 153 -11.50 -14.48 4.61
N GLU A 154 -12.41 -13.89 3.85
CA GLU A 154 -13.49 -14.63 3.15
C GLU A 154 -12.91 -15.65 2.15
N LEU A 155 -11.89 -15.26 1.39
CA LEU A 155 -11.20 -16.14 0.44
C LEU A 155 -10.51 -17.30 1.15
N LEU A 156 -9.79 -17.04 2.24
CA LEU A 156 -9.10 -18.09 3.00
C LEU A 156 -10.06 -19.10 3.60
N GLU A 157 -11.15 -18.64 4.22
CA GLU A 157 -12.18 -19.54 4.76
C GLU A 157 -12.82 -20.39 3.65
N LEU A 158 -13.07 -19.80 2.48
CA LEU A 158 -13.52 -20.57 1.33
C LEU A 158 -12.49 -21.63 0.91
N LEU A 159 -11.21 -21.28 0.77
CA LEU A 159 -10.15 -22.23 0.39
C LEU A 159 -10.00 -23.36 1.42
N LYS A 160 -10.06 -23.06 2.71
CA LYS A 160 -10.03 -24.05 3.79
C LYS A 160 -11.21 -25.03 3.71
N SER A 161 -12.38 -24.57 3.27
CA SER A 161 -13.57 -25.43 3.12
C SER A 161 -13.53 -26.38 1.92
N LYS A 162 -12.62 -26.16 0.95
CA LYS A 162 -12.52 -26.98 -0.25
C LYS A 162 -11.67 -28.24 -0.03
N PRO A 163 -11.86 -29.27 -0.88
CA PRO A 163 -10.95 -30.42 -0.96
C PRO A 163 -9.49 -30.01 -1.20
N ALA A 164 -8.54 -30.89 -0.83
CA ALA A 164 -7.10 -30.59 -0.90
C ALA A 164 -6.60 -30.39 -2.34
N ASP A 165 -7.03 -31.25 -3.25
CA ASP A 165 -6.77 -31.16 -4.70
C ASP A 165 -7.26 -29.84 -5.31
N TYR A 166 -8.39 -29.31 -4.83
CA TYR A 166 -8.87 -27.98 -5.24
C TYR A 166 -7.92 -26.87 -4.81
N PHE A 167 -7.36 -26.96 -3.60
CA PHE A 167 -6.39 -25.99 -3.10
C PHE A 167 -5.09 -26.04 -3.90
N GLU A 168 -4.59 -27.24 -4.20
CA GLU A 168 -3.42 -27.45 -5.07
C GLU A 168 -3.63 -26.79 -6.44
N PHE A 169 -4.78 -27.04 -7.07
CA PHE A 169 -5.13 -26.41 -8.35
C PHE A 169 -5.20 -24.88 -8.25
N PHE A 170 -5.78 -24.34 -7.17
CA PHE A 170 -5.84 -22.91 -6.93
C PHE A 170 -4.44 -22.28 -6.84
N VAL A 171 -3.53 -22.93 -6.10
CA VAL A 171 -2.14 -22.50 -5.93
C VAL A 171 -1.40 -22.48 -7.26
N LEU A 172 -1.52 -23.52 -8.08
CA LEU A 172 -0.88 -23.57 -9.40
C LEU A 172 -1.41 -22.45 -10.31
N ARG A 173 -2.73 -22.22 -10.29
CA ARG A 173 -3.36 -21.12 -11.05
C ARG A 173 -2.89 -19.75 -10.59
N LEU A 174 -2.69 -19.56 -9.28
CA LEU A 174 -2.13 -18.32 -8.73
C LEU A 174 -0.71 -18.10 -9.25
N LEU A 175 0.16 -19.09 -9.12
CA LEU A 175 1.55 -18.98 -9.57
C LEU A 175 1.64 -18.74 -11.09
N SER A 176 0.76 -19.35 -11.88
CA SER A 176 0.63 -19.05 -13.31
C SER A 176 0.26 -17.59 -13.57
N LYS A 177 -0.72 -17.03 -12.84
CA LYS A 177 -1.12 -15.62 -12.98
C LYS A 177 -0.05 -14.64 -12.50
N MET A 178 0.84 -15.08 -11.61
CA MET A 178 2.03 -14.34 -11.19
C MET A 178 3.15 -14.37 -12.26
N GLY A 179 3.01 -15.16 -13.32
CA GLY A 179 3.98 -15.27 -14.41
C GLY A 179 4.97 -16.44 -14.28
N TYR A 180 4.80 -17.33 -13.30
CA TYR A 180 5.56 -18.58 -13.26
C TYR A 180 4.99 -19.56 -14.32
N GLY A 181 5.81 -20.43 -14.90
CA GLY A 181 5.40 -21.34 -15.98
C GLY A 181 5.61 -20.80 -17.40
N GLY A 182 6.24 -19.64 -17.61
CA GLY A 182 6.54 -19.16 -18.97
C GLY A 182 5.31 -18.85 -19.85
N VAL A 183 5.46 -18.87 -21.18
CA VAL A 183 4.42 -18.43 -22.15
C VAL A 183 3.36 -19.49 -22.43
N ASN A 184 3.65 -20.77 -22.17
CA ASN A 184 2.75 -21.89 -22.46
C ASN A 184 2.13 -22.44 -21.16
N ALA A 185 0.80 -22.58 -21.15
CA ALA A 185 0.04 -23.11 -20.01
C ALA A 185 0.35 -24.58 -19.66
N GLU A 186 1.11 -25.28 -20.50
CA GLU A 186 1.54 -26.67 -20.34
C GLU A 186 2.77 -26.84 -19.42
N ASN A 187 3.38 -25.74 -18.97
CA ASN A 187 4.55 -25.74 -18.09
C ASN A 187 4.20 -25.97 -16.60
N PHE A 188 3.14 -26.74 -16.34
CA PHE A 188 2.72 -27.15 -15.01
C PHE A 188 2.50 -28.64 -15.00
N GLU A 189 3.33 -29.37 -14.27
CA GLU A 189 3.08 -30.78 -14.00
C GLU A 189 2.40 -30.88 -12.64
N VAL A 190 1.14 -31.34 -12.62
CA VAL A 190 0.46 -31.74 -11.39
C VAL A 190 1.00 -33.10 -10.98
N VAL A 191 1.75 -33.15 -9.88
CA VAL A 191 2.41 -34.36 -9.38
C VAL A 191 1.64 -34.85 -8.14
N GLY A 192 0.35 -35.10 -8.30
CA GLY A 192 -0.57 -35.39 -7.20
C GLY A 192 -0.82 -36.88 -6.95
N LYS A 193 0.14 -37.78 -7.21
CA LYS A 193 -0.05 -39.21 -6.94
C LYS A 193 0.44 -39.57 -5.54
N SER A 194 -0.36 -40.39 -4.85
CA SER A 194 -0.02 -40.94 -3.53
C SER A 194 1.31 -41.71 -3.63
N GLY A 195 2.39 -41.14 -3.08
CA GLY A 195 3.75 -41.69 -3.16
C GLY A 195 4.86 -40.67 -3.48
N ASP A 196 4.51 -39.43 -3.84
CA ASP A 196 5.48 -38.43 -4.34
C ASP A 196 6.23 -37.60 -3.27
N ASN A 197 6.30 -38.11 -2.03
CA ASN A 197 6.94 -37.47 -0.87
C ASN A 197 6.40 -36.08 -0.52
N GLY A 198 5.17 -35.74 -0.95
CA GLY A 198 4.49 -34.49 -0.59
C GLY A 198 4.82 -33.29 -1.49
N ILE A 199 5.32 -33.52 -2.69
CA ILE A 199 5.36 -32.51 -3.76
C ILE A 199 4.01 -32.53 -4.48
N ASP A 200 3.38 -31.37 -4.64
CA ASP A 200 2.04 -31.27 -5.24
C ASP A 200 2.11 -30.74 -6.68
N GLY A 201 3.20 -30.04 -7.05
CA GLY A 201 3.41 -29.62 -8.44
C GLY A 201 4.83 -29.19 -8.77
N ILE A 202 5.11 -29.12 -10.07
CA ILE A 202 6.39 -28.64 -10.63
C ILE A 202 6.09 -27.50 -11.60
N ILE A 203 6.84 -26.40 -11.47
CA ILE A 203 6.74 -25.23 -12.32
C ILE A 203 8.07 -24.97 -13.02
N TYR A 204 8.03 -24.67 -14.30
CA TYR A 204 9.22 -24.28 -15.07
C TYR A 204 9.38 -22.76 -15.08
N GLN A 205 10.57 -22.27 -14.75
CA GLN A 205 10.90 -20.83 -14.78
C GLN A 205 11.19 -20.33 -16.20
N ASP A 206 11.53 -21.24 -17.10
CA ASP A 206 11.88 -20.96 -18.49
C ASP A 206 11.07 -21.82 -19.46
N GLN A 207 11.03 -21.40 -20.73
CA GLN A 207 10.28 -22.09 -21.78
C GLN A 207 10.87 -23.46 -22.16
N LEU A 208 12.16 -23.72 -21.89
CA LEU A 208 12.84 -24.96 -22.22
C LEU A 208 12.70 -26.03 -21.12
N GLY A 209 12.14 -25.66 -19.96
CA GLY A 209 11.87 -26.57 -18.85
C GLY A 209 13.10 -26.99 -18.05
N ILE A 210 14.17 -26.20 -18.13
CA ILE A 210 15.46 -26.51 -17.49
C ILE A 210 15.41 -26.16 -15.99
N ASP A 211 14.97 -24.95 -15.67
CA ASP A 211 14.87 -24.46 -14.31
C ASP A 211 13.51 -24.83 -13.70
N ARG A 212 13.54 -25.80 -12.79
CA ARG A 212 12.34 -26.32 -12.11
C ARG A 212 12.21 -25.76 -10.70
N VAL A 213 11.01 -25.34 -10.35
CA VAL A 213 10.61 -24.95 -9.00
C VAL A 213 9.53 -25.91 -8.52
N TYR A 214 9.79 -26.54 -7.39
CA TYR A 214 8.88 -27.52 -6.82
C TYR A 214 7.93 -26.84 -5.83
N VAL A 215 6.65 -27.20 -5.89
CA VAL A 215 5.61 -26.60 -5.07
C VAL A 215 5.03 -27.65 -4.14
N GLN A 216 4.91 -27.28 -2.87
CA GLN A 216 4.10 -27.97 -1.89
C GLN A 216 3.00 -27.02 -1.41
N ALA A 217 1.75 -27.46 -1.51
CA ALA A 217 0.55 -26.73 -1.15
C ALA A 217 -0.21 -27.53 -0.08
N LYS A 218 -0.06 -27.12 1.19
CA LYS A 218 -0.81 -27.77 2.28
C LYS A 218 -2.03 -26.96 2.70
N ARG A 219 -3.22 -27.54 2.56
CA ARG A 219 -4.46 -27.01 3.14
C ARG A 219 -4.54 -27.37 4.62
N TRP A 220 -4.47 -26.37 5.51
CA TRP A 220 -4.61 -26.53 6.95
C TRP A 220 -5.75 -25.62 7.45
N SER A 221 -6.58 -26.14 8.35
CA SER A 221 -7.68 -25.36 8.94
C SER A 221 -7.13 -24.31 9.90
N ASP A 222 -6.54 -24.75 11.02
CA ASP A 222 -6.08 -23.88 12.11
C ASP A 222 -4.69 -24.22 12.65
N ALA A 223 -4.20 -25.44 12.42
CA ALA A 223 -2.89 -25.80 12.90
C ALA A 223 -1.80 -25.10 12.05
N LYS A 224 -0.69 -24.73 12.69
CA LYS A 224 0.45 -24.09 12.02
C LYS A 224 1.37 -25.14 11.42
N VAL A 225 2.00 -24.82 10.29
CA VAL A 225 3.02 -25.66 9.66
C VAL A 225 4.25 -25.73 10.57
N GLN A 226 4.70 -26.95 10.87
CA GLN A 226 5.77 -27.21 11.83
C GLN A 226 7.12 -27.32 11.14
N SER A 227 8.20 -27.25 11.93
CA SER A 227 9.56 -27.43 11.41
C SER A 227 9.78 -28.80 10.77
N LYS A 228 9.03 -29.83 11.20
CA LYS A 228 9.05 -31.15 10.58
C LYS A 228 8.57 -31.10 9.12
N ASP A 229 7.46 -30.43 8.85
CA ASP A 229 6.92 -30.32 7.49
C ASP A 229 7.93 -29.68 6.53
N VAL A 230 8.62 -28.64 6.99
CA VAL A 230 9.66 -27.96 6.21
C VAL A 230 10.87 -28.85 5.97
N ARG A 231 11.31 -29.63 6.98
CA ARG A 231 12.42 -30.59 6.81
C ARG A 231 12.05 -31.70 5.83
N ASP A 232 10.83 -32.22 5.89
CA ASP A 232 10.32 -33.24 4.97
C ASP A 232 10.29 -32.70 3.53
N PHE A 233 9.90 -31.43 3.35
CA PHE A 233 9.97 -30.74 2.06
C PHE A 233 11.42 -30.61 1.54
N ILE A 234 12.35 -30.14 2.37
CA ILE A 234 13.78 -30.05 2.03
C ILE A 234 14.34 -31.41 1.59
N GLY A 235 13.99 -32.47 2.33
CA GLY A 235 14.38 -33.84 1.98
C GLY A 235 13.83 -34.25 0.61
N SER A 236 12.58 -33.92 0.32
CA SER A 236 11.92 -34.21 -0.96
C SER A 236 12.56 -33.48 -2.14
N LEU A 237 12.95 -32.21 -1.95
CA LEU A 237 13.72 -31.46 -2.95
C LEU A 237 15.06 -32.13 -3.25
N SER A 238 15.77 -32.55 -2.19
CA SER A 238 17.08 -33.18 -2.30
C SER A 238 17.02 -34.51 -3.06
N LEU A 239 16.00 -35.33 -2.80
CA LEU A 239 15.75 -36.59 -3.54
C LEU A 239 15.45 -36.37 -5.02
N ARG A 240 14.92 -35.19 -5.39
CA ARG A 240 14.61 -34.81 -6.77
C ARG A 240 15.73 -34.00 -7.44
N GLY A 241 16.88 -33.87 -6.79
CA GLY A 241 18.05 -33.19 -7.35
C GLY A 241 17.89 -31.69 -7.52
N THR A 242 16.99 -31.06 -6.75
CA THR A 242 16.77 -29.60 -6.77
C THR A 242 16.97 -29.00 -5.38
N ASN A 243 17.18 -27.69 -5.34
CA ASN A 243 17.23 -26.89 -4.12
C ASN A 243 16.24 -25.71 -4.16
N LYS A 244 15.39 -25.61 -5.19
CA LYS A 244 14.41 -24.52 -5.37
C LYS A 244 13.01 -25.02 -5.06
N GLY A 245 12.29 -24.34 -4.17
CA GLY A 245 10.91 -24.70 -3.87
C GLY A 245 10.06 -23.59 -3.27
N ILE A 246 8.75 -23.77 -3.36
CA ILE A 246 7.75 -22.90 -2.73
C ILE A 246 6.86 -23.77 -1.84
N PHE A 247 6.77 -23.42 -0.56
CA PHE A 247 5.83 -24.03 0.37
C PHE A 247 4.70 -23.04 0.64
N ILE A 248 3.50 -23.41 0.23
CA ILE A 248 2.29 -22.60 0.34
C ILE A 248 1.32 -23.28 1.32
N THR A 249 0.69 -22.50 2.18
CA THR A 249 -0.31 -23.00 3.14
C THR A 249 -1.45 -22.01 3.33
N THR A 250 -2.64 -22.51 3.66
CA THR A 250 -3.79 -21.68 4.08
C THR A 250 -3.69 -21.20 5.53
N SER A 251 -2.66 -21.64 6.27
CA SER A 251 -2.41 -21.32 7.68
C SER A 251 -1.12 -20.49 7.83
N GLU A 252 -0.52 -20.50 9.02
CA GLU A 252 0.76 -19.85 9.32
C GLU A 252 1.89 -20.86 9.49
N PHE A 253 3.13 -20.39 9.33
CA PHE A 253 4.33 -21.14 9.71
C PHE A 253 4.73 -20.83 11.15
N THR A 254 5.22 -21.81 11.89
CA THR A 254 5.83 -21.55 13.20
C THR A 254 7.17 -20.83 13.05
N ALA A 255 7.61 -20.13 14.10
CA ALA A 255 8.94 -19.50 14.12
C ALA A 255 10.06 -20.52 13.84
N ASP A 256 9.93 -21.74 14.36
CA ASP A 256 10.88 -22.82 14.11
C ASP A 256 10.85 -23.32 12.65
N ALA A 257 9.69 -23.33 12.00
CA ALA A 257 9.57 -23.66 10.58
C ALA A 257 10.30 -22.62 9.70
N ILE A 258 10.11 -21.33 9.99
CA ILE A 258 10.81 -20.23 9.30
C ILE A 258 12.32 -20.32 9.55
N LYS A 259 12.72 -20.51 10.81
CA LYS A 259 14.14 -20.68 11.19
C LYS A 259 14.77 -21.88 10.49
N THR A 260 14.03 -22.97 10.29
CA THR A 260 14.50 -24.16 9.57
C THR A 260 14.92 -23.83 8.13
N VAL A 261 14.16 -23.01 7.41
CA VAL A 261 14.55 -22.54 6.06
C VAL A 261 15.80 -21.66 6.14
N GLN A 262 15.83 -20.70 7.06
CA GLN A 262 16.95 -19.76 7.22
C GLN A 262 18.28 -20.46 7.54
N MET A 263 18.24 -21.55 8.31
CA MET A 263 19.41 -22.37 8.64
C MET A 263 19.88 -23.27 7.48
N ASN A 264 19.14 -23.34 6.36
CA ASN A 264 19.48 -24.13 5.19
C ASN A 264 19.64 -23.25 3.93
N PRO A 265 20.57 -22.28 3.90
CA PRO A 265 20.66 -21.26 2.85
C PRO A 265 21.01 -21.83 1.46
N GLN A 266 21.55 -23.05 1.40
CA GLN A 266 21.75 -23.79 0.15
C GLN A 266 20.44 -24.16 -0.58
N ASN A 267 19.32 -24.19 0.14
CA ASN A 267 17.98 -24.36 -0.39
C ASN A 267 17.29 -23.00 -0.53
N ARG A 268 16.89 -22.67 -1.76
CA ARG A 268 16.10 -21.49 -2.09
C ARG A 268 14.62 -21.81 -1.93
N ILE A 269 14.16 -21.82 -0.68
CA ILE A 269 12.77 -22.10 -0.34
C ILE A 269 12.04 -20.79 0.01
N ILE A 270 10.91 -20.56 -0.63
CA ILE A 270 9.99 -19.46 -0.31
C ILE A 270 8.80 -20.03 0.47
N LEU A 271 8.49 -19.43 1.61
CA LEU A 271 7.31 -19.75 2.41
C LEU A 271 6.22 -18.71 2.11
N ILE A 272 5.02 -19.17 1.77
CA ILE A 272 3.84 -18.33 1.54
C ILE A 272 2.73 -18.78 2.49
N ASP A 273 2.44 -17.95 3.49
CA ASP A 273 1.37 -18.22 4.45
C ASP A 273 -0.01 -17.82 3.90
N GLY A 274 -1.07 -18.10 4.66
CA GLY A 274 -2.44 -17.81 4.23
C GLY A 274 -2.67 -16.33 3.95
N LYS A 275 -2.08 -15.43 4.75
CA LYS A 275 -2.24 -13.98 4.54
C LYS A 275 -1.62 -13.56 3.21
N GLN A 276 -0.37 -13.95 2.96
CA GLN A 276 0.34 -13.64 1.72
C GLN A 276 -0.33 -14.28 0.50
N LEU A 277 -0.79 -15.54 0.64
CA LEU A 277 -1.55 -16.24 -0.39
C LEU A 277 -2.78 -15.44 -0.83
N ALA A 278 -3.57 -14.94 0.14
CA ALA A 278 -4.78 -14.17 -0.13
C ALA A 278 -4.46 -12.81 -0.75
N GLU A 279 -3.43 -12.12 -0.26
CA GLU A 279 -2.95 -10.86 -0.83
C GLU A 279 -2.52 -11.04 -2.30
N TYR A 280 -1.78 -12.10 -2.61
CA TYR A 280 -1.42 -12.44 -3.99
C TYR A 280 -2.65 -12.79 -4.83
N ALA A 281 -3.57 -13.59 -4.31
CA ALA A 281 -4.79 -13.92 -5.02
C ALA A 281 -5.61 -12.68 -5.40
N ILE A 282 -5.74 -11.71 -4.48
CA ILE A 282 -6.40 -10.43 -4.78
C ILE A 282 -5.61 -9.63 -5.82
N THR A 283 -4.29 -9.48 -5.62
CA THR A 283 -3.40 -8.69 -6.50
C THR A 283 -3.42 -9.20 -7.94
N TYR A 284 -3.40 -10.53 -8.12
CA TYR A 284 -3.34 -11.19 -9.44
C TYR A 284 -4.72 -11.62 -9.95
N ASN A 285 -5.82 -11.17 -9.31
CA ASN A 285 -7.21 -11.44 -9.69
C ASN A 285 -7.53 -12.95 -9.83
N VAL A 286 -7.13 -13.75 -8.84
CA VAL A 286 -7.36 -15.20 -8.77
C VAL A 286 -8.38 -15.52 -7.68
N GLY A 287 -9.50 -16.14 -8.07
CA GLY A 287 -10.59 -16.45 -7.13
C GLY A 287 -11.39 -15.22 -6.68
N VAL A 288 -11.13 -14.04 -7.25
CA VAL A 288 -11.82 -12.78 -6.97
C VAL A 288 -12.24 -12.10 -8.27
N GLN A 289 -13.14 -11.12 -8.18
CA GLN A 289 -13.63 -10.35 -9.31
C GLN A 289 -13.76 -8.87 -8.97
N ILE A 290 -13.53 -8.00 -9.96
CA ILE A 290 -13.75 -6.56 -9.83
C ILE A 290 -15.26 -6.32 -9.73
N LYS A 291 -15.72 -5.78 -8.59
CA LYS A 291 -17.12 -5.42 -8.37
C LYS A 291 -17.45 -4.01 -8.88
N THR A 292 -16.57 -3.05 -8.62
CA THR A 292 -16.76 -1.63 -8.93
C THR A 292 -15.41 -0.95 -9.19
N VAL A 293 -15.38 0.05 -10.06
CA VAL A 293 -14.20 0.89 -10.32
C VAL A 293 -14.51 2.35 -9.96
N TYR A 294 -13.65 2.97 -9.14
CA TYR A 294 -13.73 4.39 -8.80
C TYR A 294 -12.58 5.14 -9.48
N GLN A 295 -12.88 6.25 -10.15
CA GLN A 295 -11.88 7.07 -10.86
C GLN A 295 -11.71 8.43 -10.18
N VAL A 296 -10.46 8.78 -9.88
CA VAL A 296 -10.08 10.12 -9.41
C VAL A 296 -9.49 10.88 -10.61
N LYS A 297 -10.01 12.07 -10.90
CA LYS A 297 -9.55 12.93 -11.99
C LYS A 297 -8.70 14.08 -11.44
N ALA A 298 -7.70 14.49 -12.19
CA ALA A 298 -6.89 15.67 -11.92
C ALA A 298 -6.88 16.59 -13.14
N LEU A 299 -6.51 17.85 -12.94
CA LEU A 299 -6.26 18.76 -14.06
C LEU A 299 -5.03 18.26 -14.85
N ASP A 300 -5.20 18.21 -16.16
CA ASP A 300 -4.11 18.02 -17.10
C ASP A 300 -3.49 19.39 -17.40
N ASN A 301 -2.46 19.76 -16.64
CA ASN A 301 -1.86 21.07 -16.81
C ASN A 301 -1.07 21.19 -18.11
N ASP A 302 -0.54 20.08 -18.65
CA ASP A 302 0.25 20.10 -19.89
C ASP A 302 -0.67 20.48 -21.06
N PHE A 303 -1.91 19.98 -21.06
CA PHE A 303 -2.95 20.43 -22.00
C PHE A 303 -3.22 21.94 -21.94
N PHE A 304 -3.13 22.58 -20.77
CA PHE A 304 -3.41 24.01 -20.62
C PHE A 304 -2.17 24.91 -20.84
N ASP A 305 -0.95 24.39 -20.68
CA ASP A 305 0.27 25.14 -20.97
C ASP A 305 0.45 25.35 -22.50
N ASP A 306 -0.13 24.45 -23.31
CA ASP A 306 -0.12 24.50 -24.78
C ASP A 306 -1.28 25.33 -25.41
N LEU A 307 -2.15 25.94 -24.59
CA LEU A 307 -3.39 26.61 -25.01
C LEU A 307 -3.28 28.14 -24.98
#